data_AF-A0A2M9P1R0-F1
#
_entry.id   AF-A0A2M9P1R0-F1
#
_cell.length_a   1.000
_cell.length_b   1.000
_cell.length_c   1.000
_cell.angle_alpha   90.00
_cell.angle_beta   90.00
_cell.angle_gamma   90.00
#
_symmetry.space_group_name_H-M   'P 1'
#
loop_
_entity.id
_entity.type
_entity.pdbx_description
1 polymer ?
#
loop_
_entity_poly.entity_id
_entity_poly.type
_entity_poly.pdbx_seq_one_letter_code
_entity_poly.pdbx_strand_id
1 'polypeptide(L)'
;MSDHKKPEWFDPNNQEGFASSLKPGVELAADRNKGSTSKFVKKHDASVSVQELKKGILSGDRARLAKGITLIESNAAHHFDFAQELLHSVLPHTGRSIRIGISGVPGAGKSTFIETFGSYLCDRGHKVAVLAVDPSSSINGGSILGDKTRMEELARNPRAFIRPSPSEGTLGGVHRKTRETMLLCEAAGFDVILIETVGVGQSEAIVRSMVDFFMLLVLTGAGDELQGMKKGILELVDGIVVNKADGDNVPLATRTKSEYNRILHFLQPATKGWAGKAYTC
;
A
#
# COMPACT_ATOMS: atom_id res chain seq x y z
N MET A 1 1.76 11.26 44.39
CA MET A 1 3.02 10.97 43.68
C MET A 1 4.11 10.84 44.73
N SER A 2 4.97 9.82 44.67
CA SER A 2 6.15 9.75 45.53
C SER A 2 7.10 10.91 45.21
N ASP A 3 7.81 11.42 46.23
CA ASP A 3 8.57 12.68 46.16
C ASP A 3 9.68 12.73 45.09
N HIS A 4 10.07 11.60 44.53
CA HIS A 4 11.14 11.51 43.53
C HIS A 4 10.69 11.73 42.06
N LYS A 5 9.45 12.18 41.82
CA LYS A 5 8.91 12.42 40.46
C LYS A 5 8.43 13.86 40.23
N LYS A 6 8.99 14.83 40.95
CA LYS A 6 8.66 16.25 40.75
C LYS A 6 9.78 16.93 39.94
N PRO A 7 9.46 17.70 38.88
CA PRO A 7 10.45 18.48 38.13
C PRO A 7 11.12 19.54 39.02
N GLU A 8 12.33 19.96 38.66
CA GLU A 8 13.14 20.92 39.46
C GLU A 8 12.47 22.30 39.68
N TRP A 9 11.52 22.70 38.82
CA TRP A 9 10.78 23.96 38.92
C TRP A 9 9.48 23.86 39.74
N PHE A 10 9.24 22.73 40.42
CA PHE A 10 8.08 22.55 41.29
C PHE A 10 8.10 23.51 42.48
N ASP A 11 7.16 24.46 42.51
CA ASP A 11 6.94 25.34 43.67
C ASP A 11 5.87 24.72 44.60
N PRO A 12 6.23 24.32 45.83
CA PRO A 12 5.29 23.75 46.79
C PRO A 12 4.17 24.70 47.22
N ASN A 13 4.31 26.02 46.99
CA ASN A 13 3.33 27.03 47.35
C ASN A 13 2.35 27.39 46.21
N ASN A 14 2.54 26.86 44.99
CA ASN A 14 1.67 27.14 43.83
C ASN A 14 1.28 25.86 43.08
N GLN A 15 0.38 25.07 43.68
CA GLN A 15 -0.04 23.76 43.15
C GLN A 15 -0.98 23.83 41.92
N GLU A 16 -1.52 25.01 41.58
CA GLU A 16 -2.45 25.19 40.46
C GLU A 16 -1.78 25.53 39.12
N GLY A 17 -0.45 25.73 39.09
CA GLY A 17 0.29 26.11 37.87
C GLY A 17 0.45 25.00 36.81
N PHE A 18 -0.11 23.80 37.04
CA PHE A 18 -0.04 22.71 36.07
C PHE A 18 -1.20 22.80 35.07
N ALA A 19 -0.90 22.83 33.78
CA ALA A 19 -1.89 22.83 32.70
C ALA A 19 -2.76 21.55 32.61
N SER A 20 -2.52 20.55 33.47
CA SER A 20 -3.27 19.30 33.51
C SER A 20 -3.29 18.75 34.93
N SER A 21 -4.48 18.42 35.45
CA SER A 21 -4.66 17.75 36.74
C SER A 21 -5.18 16.33 36.54
N LEU A 22 -4.60 15.37 37.28
CA LEU A 22 -5.08 14.00 37.35
C LEU A 22 -6.26 13.95 38.32
N LYS A 23 -7.46 13.65 37.84
CA LYS A 23 -8.59 13.34 38.73
C LYS A 23 -8.46 11.90 39.25
N PRO A 24 -8.61 11.67 40.57
CA PRO A 24 -8.75 10.31 41.09
C PRO A 24 -9.93 9.61 40.41
N GLY A 25 -9.75 8.33 40.08
CA GLY A 25 -10.83 7.52 39.53
C GLY A 25 -12.00 7.42 40.51
N VAL A 26 -13.23 7.44 39.98
CA VAL A 26 -14.44 7.28 40.80
C VAL A 26 -14.45 5.85 41.34
N GLU A 27 -14.48 5.71 42.68
CA GLU A 27 -14.73 4.41 43.31
C GLU A 27 -16.18 4.00 43.03
N LEU A 28 -16.35 3.04 42.12
CA LEU A 28 -17.64 2.43 41.87
C LEU A 28 -18.02 1.60 43.11
N ALA A 29 -19.11 2.01 43.76
CA ALA A 29 -19.74 1.22 44.81
C ALA A 29 -19.96 -0.21 44.30
N ALA A 30 -19.55 -1.19 45.11
CA ALA A 30 -19.58 -2.61 44.77
C ALA A 30 -20.98 -3.04 44.31
N ASP A 31 -21.17 -3.05 42.99
CA ASP A 31 -22.42 -3.46 42.38
C ASP A 31 -22.51 -4.98 42.50
N ARG A 32 -23.43 -5.42 43.35
CA ARG A 32 -23.75 -6.82 43.67
C ARG A 32 -24.50 -7.48 42.52
N ASN A 33 -23.88 -7.52 41.33
CA ASN A 33 -24.29 -8.41 40.28
C ASN A 33 -23.21 -9.46 40.08
N LYS A 34 -23.52 -10.72 40.39
CA LYS A 34 -22.75 -11.91 39.99
C LYS A 34 -22.85 -12.11 38.47
N GLY A 35 -22.52 -11.09 37.69
CA GLY A 35 -22.18 -11.23 36.28
C GLY A 35 -20.72 -11.68 36.23
N SER A 36 -20.48 -12.85 35.67
CA SER A 36 -19.13 -13.38 35.42
C SER A 36 -18.21 -12.24 34.97
N THR A 37 -17.20 -11.90 35.78
CA THR A 37 -16.07 -11.10 35.33
C THR A 37 -15.28 -11.96 34.37
N SER A 38 -15.80 -12.09 33.14
CA SER A 38 -15.07 -12.57 31.99
C SER A 38 -13.91 -11.62 31.82
N LYS A 39 -12.77 -11.90 32.47
CA LYS A 39 -11.47 -11.41 32.01
C LYS A 39 -11.47 -11.66 30.52
N PHE A 40 -11.14 -10.65 29.72
CA PHE A 40 -10.90 -10.85 28.30
C PHE A 40 -9.74 -11.84 28.18
N VAL A 41 -10.07 -13.12 28.13
CA VAL A 41 -9.16 -14.17 27.74
C VAL A 41 -9.14 -14.02 26.23
N LYS A 42 -8.03 -13.50 25.70
CA LYS A 42 -7.76 -13.61 24.27
C LYS A 42 -7.93 -15.09 23.97
N LYS A 43 -9.03 -15.45 23.28
CA LYS A 43 -9.26 -16.82 22.81
C LYS A 43 -7.93 -17.22 22.21
N HIS A 44 -7.33 -18.30 22.71
CA HIS A 44 -6.15 -18.88 22.09
C HIS A 44 -6.59 -19.09 20.64
N ASP A 45 -6.16 -18.20 19.75
CA ASP A 45 -6.52 -18.25 18.35
C ASP A 45 -5.95 -19.59 17.94
N ALA A 46 -6.82 -20.59 17.73
CA ALA A 46 -6.40 -21.91 17.35
C ALA A 46 -5.49 -21.67 16.14
N SER A 47 -4.18 -21.93 16.31
CA SER A 47 -3.17 -21.51 15.36
C SER A 47 -3.58 -22.05 14.01
N VAL A 48 -4.10 -21.18 13.14
CA VAL A 48 -4.67 -21.59 11.87
C VAL A 48 -3.55 -22.28 11.12
N SER A 49 -3.72 -23.54 10.76
CA SER A 49 -2.66 -24.30 10.07
C SER A 49 -2.34 -23.73 8.69
N VAL A 50 -1.14 -23.98 8.18
CA VAL A 50 -0.76 -23.57 6.80
C VAL A 50 -1.79 -24.09 5.79
N GLN A 51 -2.23 -25.34 5.96
CA GLN A 51 -3.18 -25.96 5.04
C GLN A 51 -4.55 -25.26 5.06
N GLU A 52 -5.01 -24.82 6.23
CA GLU A 52 -6.26 -24.07 6.35
C GLU A 52 -6.13 -22.67 5.76
N LEU A 53 -5.01 -21.97 5.99
CA LEU A 53 -4.72 -20.69 5.33
C LEU A 53 -4.66 -20.85 3.82
N LYS A 54 -3.89 -21.81 3.32
CA LYS A 54 -3.78 -22.14 1.89
C LYS A 54 -5.16 -22.38 1.29
N LYS A 55 -5.96 -23.28 1.88
CA LYS A 55 -7.31 -23.59 1.37
C LYS A 55 -8.18 -22.33 1.30
N GLY A 56 -8.16 -21.50 2.34
CA GLY A 56 -8.88 -20.24 2.37
C GLY A 56 -8.43 -19.27 1.27
N ILE A 57 -7.12 -19.07 1.15
CA ILE A 57 -6.50 -18.23 0.10
C ILE A 57 -6.94 -18.72 -1.28
N LEU A 58 -6.77 -20.01 -1.59
CA LEU A 58 -7.12 -20.57 -2.90
C LEU A 58 -8.63 -20.50 -3.20
N SER A 59 -9.48 -20.46 -2.18
CA SER A 59 -10.93 -20.23 -2.34
C SER A 59 -11.31 -18.75 -2.53
N GLY A 60 -10.35 -17.83 -2.44
CA GLY A 60 -10.59 -16.38 -2.52
C GLY A 60 -11.15 -15.76 -1.24
N ASP A 61 -10.98 -16.41 -0.08
CA ASP A 61 -11.42 -15.85 1.21
C ASP A 61 -10.52 -14.65 1.59
N ARG A 62 -11.10 -13.45 1.52
CA ARG A 62 -10.40 -12.18 1.81
C ARG A 62 -9.85 -12.12 3.25
N ALA A 63 -10.52 -12.73 4.21
CA ALA A 63 -10.05 -12.74 5.60
C ALA A 63 -8.82 -13.65 5.75
N ARG A 64 -8.81 -14.80 5.05
CA ARG A 64 -7.66 -15.72 5.04
C ARG A 64 -6.48 -15.15 4.27
N LEU A 65 -6.75 -14.46 3.16
CA LEU A 65 -5.74 -13.68 2.43
C LEU A 65 -5.11 -12.61 3.33
N ALA A 66 -5.91 -11.79 4.01
CA ALA A 66 -5.40 -10.75 4.90
C ALA A 66 -4.57 -11.33 6.07
N LYS A 67 -4.99 -12.47 6.65
CA LYS A 67 -4.22 -13.20 7.67
C LYS A 67 -2.89 -13.73 7.12
N GLY A 68 -2.91 -14.33 5.91
CA GLY A 68 -1.70 -14.79 5.24
C GLY A 68 -0.71 -13.66 4.96
N ILE A 69 -1.21 -12.51 4.50
CA ILE A 69 -0.38 -11.31 4.27
C ILE A 69 0.21 -10.80 5.58
N THR A 70 -0.60 -10.74 6.65
CA THR A 70 -0.13 -10.31 7.98
C THR A 70 0.97 -11.24 8.51
N LEU A 71 0.86 -12.54 8.24
CA LEU A 71 1.88 -13.52 8.59
C LEU A 71 3.19 -13.28 7.82
N ILE A 72 3.11 -13.06 6.50
CA ILE A 72 4.28 -12.75 5.65
C ILE A 72 4.95 -11.44 6.05
N GLU A 73 4.16 -10.42 6.38
CA GLU A 73 4.67 -9.11 6.74
C GLU A 73 5.20 -9.01 8.18
N SER A 74 4.97 -10.04 9.00
CA SER A 74 5.40 -10.07 10.39
C SER A 74 6.92 -10.14 10.54
N ASN A 75 7.46 -9.36 11.48
CA ASN A 75 8.88 -9.40 11.85
C ASN A 75 9.19 -10.43 12.96
N ALA A 76 8.18 -11.08 13.54
CA ALA A 76 8.38 -12.06 14.60
C ALA A 76 9.06 -13.34 14.06
N ALA A 77 10.18 -13.74 14.67
CA ALA A 77 10.99 -14.87 14.21
C ALA A 77 10.18 -16.19 14.10
N HIS A 78 9.27 -16.44 15.04
CA HIS A 78 8.44 -17.65 15.04
C HIS A 78 7.38 -17.68 13.93
N HIS A 79 7.11 -16.56 13.25
CA HIS A 79 6.25 -16.51 12.08
C HIS A 79 7.00 -16.81 10.78
N PHE A 80 8.34 -16.71 10.78
CA PHE A 80 9.14 -16.79 9.55
C PHE A 80 9.00 -18.14 8.84
N ASP A 81 9.26 -19.24 9.54
CA ASP A 81 9.18 -20.58 8.94
C ASP A 81 7.77 -20.89 8.45
N PHE A 82 6.76 -20.48 9.23
CA PHE A 82 5.35 -20.66 8.90
C PHE A 82 4.93 -19.84 7.67
N ALA A 83 5.44 -18.61 7.53
CA ALA A 83 5.25 -17.76 6.36
C ALA A 83 5.89 -18.36 5.10
N GLN A 84 7.12 -18.90 5.22
CA GLN A 84 7.82 -19.52 4.10
C GLN A 84 7.14 -20.82 3.66
N GLU A 85 6.66 -21.64 4.60
CA GLU A 85 5.88 -22.84 4.30
C GLU A 85 4.58 -22.48 3.55
N LEU A 86 3.85 -21.47 4.03
CA LEU A 86 2.66 -20.96 3.35
C LEU A 86 2.98 -20.50 1.93
N LEU A 87 4.01 -19.68 1.76
CA LEU A 87 4.42 -19.14 0.47
C LEU A 87 4.76 -20.27 -0.51
N HIS A 88 5.62 -21.21 -0.11
CA HIS A 88 5.98 -22.37 -0.91
C HIS A 88 4.74 -23.19 -1.34
N SER A 89 3.79 -23.35 -0.42
CA SER A 89 2.58 -24.13 -0.67
C SER A 89 1.64 -23.50 -1.71
N VAL A 90 1.70 -22.19 -1.92
CA VAL A 90 0.85 -21.46 -2.87
C VAL A 90 1.52 -21.18 -4.23
N LEU A 91 2.85 -21.25 -4.32
CA LEU A 91 3.61 -21.00 -5.57
C LEU A 91 3.05 -21.70 -6.83
N PRO A 92 2.57 -22.96 -6.78
CA PRO A 92 1.98 -23.60 -7.97
C PRO A 92 0.73 -22.91 -8.53
N HIS A 93 0.13 -22.00 -7.77
CA HIS A 93 -1.11 -21.30 -8.12
C HIS A 93 -0.91 -19.83 -8.53
N THR A 94 0.35 -19.35 -8.53
CA THR A 94 0.72 -17.95 -8.81
C THR A 94 1.10 -17.72 -10.28
N GLY A 95 1.43 -16.47 -10.65
CA GLY A 95 1.90 -16.09 -11.99
C GLY A 95 0.81 -15.95 -13.06
N ARG A 96 -0.46 -16.06 -12.68
CA ARG A 96 -1.63 -15.90 -13.59
C ARG A 96 -2.30 -14.53 -13.40
N SER A 97 -1.49 -13.48 -13.35
CA SER A 97 -1.96 -12.10 -13.22
C SER A 97 -1.18 -11.17 -14.13
N ILE A 98 -1.75 -9.99 -14.41
CA ILE A 98 -1.02 -8.86 -14.99
C ILE A 98 -0.64 -7.91 -13.85
N ARG A 99 0.65 -7.65 -13.70
CA ARG A 99 1.21 -6.78 -12.67
C ARG A 99 1.53 -5.41 -13.26
N ILE A 100 0.89 -4.36 -12.77
CA ILE A 100 1.02 -3.00 -13.26
C ILE A 100 1.58 -2.11 -12.15
N GLY A 101 2.78 -1.59 -12.34
CA GLY A 101 3.35 -0.57 -11.45
C GLY A 101 2.86 0.81 -11.85
N ILE A 102 2.46 1.63 -10.88
CA ILE A 102 1.93 2.97 -11.11
C ILE A 102 2.71 3.93 -10.23
N SER A 103 3.43 4.85 -10.88
CA SER A 103 4.18 5.92 -10.24
C SER A 103 3.73 7.29 -10.76
N GLY A 104 4.24 8.36 -10.15
CA GLY A 104 3.87 9.73 -10.47
C GLY A 104 4.10 10.67 -9.30
N VAL A 105 4.33 11.94 -9.64
CA VAL A 105 4.61 12.98 -8.64
C VAL A 105 3.44 13.15 -7.64
N PRO A 106 3.71 13.62 -6.40
CA PRO A 106 2.65 14.03 -5.50
C PRO A 106 1.68 15.00 -6.19
N GLY A 107 0.37 14.81 -6.01
CA GLY A 107 -0.65 15.65 -6.66
C GLY A 107 -1.03 15.26 -8.10
N ALA A 108 -0.32 14.30 -8.73
CA ALA A 108 -0.65 13.79 -10.06
C ALA A 108 -1.99 13.05 -10.17
N GLY A 109 -2.70 12.85 -9.05
CA GLY A 109 -3.99 12.16 -9.02
C GLY A 109 -3.91 10.64 -9.05
N LYS A 110 -2.79 10.04 -8.59
CA LYS A 110 -2.57 8.58 -8.60
C LYS A 110 -3.69 7.78 -7.91
N SER A 111 -4.02 8.10 -6.67
CA SER A 111 -5.04 7.33 -5.93
C SER A 111 -6.41 7.40 -6.61
N THR A 112 -6.82 8.58 -7.11
CA THR A 112 -8.06 8.76 -7.89
C THR A 112 -8.03 7.96 -9.20
N PHE A 113 -6.89 7.96 -9.90
CA PHE A 113 -6.72 7.16 -11.11
C PHE A 113 -6.81 5.67 -10.80
N ILE A 114 -6.14 5.18 -9.75
CA ILE A 114 -6.15 3.77 -9.34
C ILE A 114 -7.56 3.34 -8.92
N GLU A 115 -8.29 4.18 -8.18
CA GLU A 115 -9.68 3.91 -7.81
C GLU A 115 -10.57 3.76 -9.06
N THR A 116 -10.48 4.71 -9.99
CA THR A 116 -11.29 4.72 -11.21
C THR A 116 -10.91 3.55 -12.13
N PHE A 117 -9.61 3.34 -12.36
CA PHE A 117 -9.09 2.27 -13.21
C PHE A 117 -9.36 0.88 -12.63
N GLY A 118 -9.17 0.71 -11.32
CA GLY A 118 -9.48 -0.52 -10.61
C GLY A 118 -10.98 -0.85 -10.64
N SER A 119 -11.85 0.15 -10.46
CA SER A 119 -13.30 -0.03 -10.53
C SER A 119 -13.74 -0.43 -11.94
N TYR A 120 -13.22 0.25 -12.97
CA TYR A 120 -13.44 -0.12 -14.36
C TYR A 120 -13.02 -1.56 -14.68
N LEU A 121 -11.88 -2.01 -14.17
CA LEU A 121 -11.43 -3.40 -14.33
C LEU A 121 -12.36 -4.38 -13.60
N CYS A 122 -12.82 -4.03 -12.40
CA CYS A 122 -13.79 -4.83 -11.66
C CYS A 122 -15.13 -4.94 -12.41
N ASP A 123 -15.60 -3.87 -13.04
CA ASP A 123 -16.81 -3.84 -13.87
C ASP A 123 -16.67 -4.72 -15.11
N ARG A 124 -15.45 -4.83 -15.64
CA ARG A 124 -15.07 -5.75 -16.72
C ARG A 124 -14.96 -7.21 -16.29
N GLY A 125 -15.13 -7.51 -15.00
CA GLY A 125 -15.11 -8.88 -14.47
C GLY A 125 -13.78 -9.32 -13.86
N HIS A 126 -12.75 -8.46 -13.86
CA HIS A 126 -11.47 -8.77 -13.23
C HIS A 126 -11.54 -8.68 -11.70
N LYS A 127 -10.64 -9.41 -11.04
CA LYS A 127 -10.36 -9.30 -9.61
C LYS A 127 -9.07 -8.51 -9.42
N VAL A 128 -9.17 -7.33 -8.82
CA VAL A 128 -8.08 -6.36 -8.74
C VAL A 128 -7.50 -6.30 -7.34
N ALA A 129 -6.20 -6.55 -7.20
CA ALA A 129 -5.46 -6.26 -5.97
C ALA A 129 -4.70 -4.94 -6.13
N VAL A 130 -4.76 -4.07 -5.13
CA VAL A 130 -3.98 -2.82 -5.05
C VAL A 130 -3.03 -2.91 -3.88
N LEU A 131 -1.72 -2.83 -4.16
CA LEU A 131 -0.66 -2.89 -3.17
C LEU A 131 0.12 -1.56 -3.18
N ALA A 132 0.12 -0.84 -2.06
CA ALA A 132 0.94 0.36 -1.94
C ALA A 132 2.37 0.00 -1.50
N VAL A 133 3.36 0.69 -2.05
CA VAL A 133 4.78 0.57 -1.70
C VAL A 133 5.29 1.96 -1.33
N ASP A 134 5.54 2.14 -0.03
CA ASP A 134 6.06 3.37 0.54
C ASP A 134 7.35 3.08 1.33
N PRO A 135 8.53 3.48 0.82
CA PRO A 135 9.79 3.36 1.56
C PRO A 135 9.79 4.09 2.91
N SER A 136 9.02 5.18 3.03
CA SER A 136 8.95 6.00 4.24
C SER A 136 8.12 5.34 5.35
N SER A 137 7.39 4.26 5.03
CA SER A 137 6.71 3.40 6.02
C SER A 137 7.69 2.79 7.04
N SER A 138 8.98 2.75 6.71
CA SER A 138 10.08 2.36 7.60
C SER A 138 10.25 3.28 8.80
N ILE A 139 9.87 4.56 8.69
CA ILE A 139 10.01 5.57 9.74
C ILE A 139 8.72 5.67 10.57
N ASN A 140 7.55 5.49 9.94
CA ASN A 140 6.25 5.80 10.55
C ASN A 140 5.47 4.59 11.07
N GLY A 141 6.07 3.39 11.14
CA GLY A 141 5.35 2.20 11.64
C GLY A 141 4.26 1.68 10.69
N GLY A 142 4.30 2.09 9.41
CA GLY A 142 3.32 1.81 8.36
C GLY A 142 1.96 2.49 8.49
N SER A 143 1.25 2.59 7.37
CA SER A 143 -0.04 3.26 7.27
C SER A 143 -1.17 2.24 7.38
N ILE A 144 -1.79 2.11 8.56
CA ILE A 144 -2.92 1.18 8.75
C ILE A 144 -4.19 1.67 8.01
N LEU A 145 -4.35 2.99 7.83
CA LEU A 145 -5.60 3.61 7.36
C LEU A 145 -5.42 4.60 6.20
N GLY A 146 -4.25 5.21 6.01
CA GLY A 146 -4.08 6.40 5.17
C GLY A 146 -4.22 6.19 3.66
N ASP A 147 -4.01 4.97 3.16
CA ASP A 147 -4.20 4.64 1.74
C ASP A 147 -5.62 4.12 1.45
N LYS A 148 -6.27 3.49 2.43
CA LYS A 148 -7.61 2.91 2.25
C LYS A 148 -8.71 3.97 2.25
N THR A 149 -8.50 5.11 2.91
CA THR A 149 -9.42 6.26 2.88
C THR A 149 -9.37 7.05 1.57
N ARG A 150 -8.34 6.82 0.72
CA ARG A 150 -8.19 7.52 -0.57
C ARG A 150 -8.87 6.80 -1.74
N MET A 151 -9.35 5.57 -1.53
CA MET A 151 -9.96 4.71 -2.55
C MET A 151 -11.22 4.05 -1.97
N GLU A 152 -12.19 4.86 -1.53
CA GLU A 152 -13.37 4.40 -0.80
C GLU A 152 -14.28 3.48 -1.61
N GLU A 153 -14.52 3.79 -2.88
CA GLU A 153 -15.42 3.03 -3.75
C GLU A 153 -14.80 1.66 -4.08
N LEU A 154 -13.53 1.68 -4.50
CA LEU A 154 -12.80 0.46 -4.80
C LEU A 154 -12.64 -0.43 -3.56
N ALA A 155 -12.43 0.16 -2.38
CA ALA A 155 -12.34 -0.60 -1.12
C ALA A 155 -13.61 -1.40 -0.79
N ARG A 156 -14.78 -0.91 -1.23
CA ARG A 156 -16.09 -1.56 -1.04
C ARG A 156 -16.39 -2.63 -2.10
N ASN A 157 -15.70 -2.60 -3.25
CA ASN A 157 -15.93 -3.55 -4.32
C ASN A 157 -15.53 -4.99 -3.89
N PRO A 158 -16.42 -6.00 -3.99
CA PRO A 158 -16.11 -7.37 -3.58
C PRO A 158 -15.05 -8.04 -4.46
N ARG A 159 -14.81 -7.54 -5.68
CA ARG A 159 -13.75 -8.02 -6.59
C ARG A 159 -12.40 -7.33 -6.33
N ALA A 160 -12.35 -6.35 -5.44
CA ALA A 160 -11.13 -5.61 -5.13
C ALA A 160 -10.54 -5.96 -3.76
N PHE A 161 -9.22 -5.88 -3.65
CA PHE A 161 -8.51 -6.00 -2.38
C PHE A 161 -7.41 -4.95 -2.31
N ILE A 162 -7.43 -4.14 -1.25
CA ILE A 162 -6.46 -3.04 -1.08
C ILE A 162 -5.62 -3.36 0.15
N ARG A 163 -4.30 -3.41 -0.03
CA ARG A 163 -3.31 -3.56 1.04
C ARG A 163 -2.39 -2.33 1.07
N PRO A 164 -2.40 -1.55 2.17
CA PRO A 164 -1.44 -0.45 2.34
C PRO A 164 -0.01 -0.98 2.49
N SER A 165 0.98 -0.09 2.34
CA SER A 165 2.40 -0.44 2.45
C SER A 165 2.72 -1.11 3.80
N PRO A 166 3.50 -2.21 3.80
CA PRO A 166 3.89 -2.88 5.04
C PRO A 166 4.68 -1.92 5.94
N SER A 167 4.45 -2.05 7.24
CA SER A 167 5.18 -1.34 8.30
C SER A 167 6.61 -1.87 8.43
N GLU A 168 7.58 -0.95 8.54
CA GLU A 168 8.93 -1.18 9.09
C GLU A 168 9.85 -2.20 8.38
N GLY A 169 11.08 -1.73 8.11
CA GLY A 169 12.18 -2.50 7.54
C GLY A 169 13.13 -1.63 6.73
N THR A 170 14.29 -2.16 6.36
CA THR A 170 15.09 -1.53 5.29
C THR A 170 14.30 -1.53 3.99
N LEU A 171 14.63 -0.63 3.06
CA LEU A 171 14.02 -0.58 1.72
C LEU A 171 13.84 -1.99 1.11
N GLY A 172 14.87 -2.84 1.21
CA GLY A 172 14.82 -4.23 0.73
C GLY A 172 13.76 -5.13 1.41
N GLY A 173 13.47 -4.92 2.69
CA GLY A 173 12.44 -5.67 3.43
C GLY A 173 11.02 -5.37 2.96
N VAL A 174 10.69 -4.09 2.75
CA VAL A 174 9.39 -3.65 2.20
C VAL A 174 9.14 -4.26 0.83
N HIS A 175 10.17 -4.27 -0.03
CA HIS A 175 10.08 -4.84 -1.37
C HIS A 175 9.91 -6.36 -1.37
N ARG A 176 10.65 -7.08 -0.52
CA ARG A 176 10.48 -8.53 -0.35
C ARG A 176 9.05 -8.86 0.06
N LYS A 177 8.55 -8.22 1.11
CA LYS A 177 7.18 -8.41 1.61
C LYS A 177 6.14 -8.11 0.53
N THR A 178 6.33 -7.03 -0.24
CA THR A 178 5.44 -6.70 -1.37
C THR A 178 5.40 -7.83 -2.40
N ARG A 179 6.55 -8.37 -2.80
CA ARG A 179 6.62 -9.51 -3.74
C ARG A 179 5.92 -10.74 -3.21
N GLU A 180 6.13 -11.08 -1.94
CA GLU A 180 5.49 -12.23 -1.30
C GLU A 180 3.96 -12.02 -1.16
N THR A 181 3.51 -10.80 -0.87
CA THR A 181 2.09 -10.41 -0.86
C THR A 181 1.46 -10.51 -2.25
N MET A 182 2.16 -10.12 -3.32
CA MET A 182 1.67 -10.31 -4.69
C MET A 182 1.37 -11.79 -4.97
N LEU A 183 2.28 -12.68 -4.58
CA LEU A 183 2.11 -14.14 -4.78
C LEU A 183 0.86 -14.66 -4.05
N LEU A 184 0.58 -14.18 -2.83
CA LEU A 184 -0.66 -14.53 -2.14
C LEU A 184 -1.91 -14.01 -2.87
N CYS A 185 -1.89 -12.79 -3.42
CA CYS A 185 -2.98 -12.25 -4.22
C CYS A 185 -3.21 -13.09 -5.49
N GLU A 186 -2.15 -13.45 -6.20
CA GLU A 186 -2.26 -14.31 -7.40
C GLU A 186 -2.86 -15.68 -7.05
N ALA A 187 -2.40 -16.29 -5.95
CA ALA A 187 -2.94 -17.56 -5.47
C ALA A 187 -4.42 -17.45 -5.07
N ALA A 188 -4.86 -16.29 -4.58
CA ALA A 188 -6.27 -16.00 -4.28
C ALA A 188 -7.13 -15.72 -5.52
N GLY A 189 -6.53 -15.76 -6.71
CA GLY A 189 -7.22 -15.59 -7.99
C GLY A 189 -7.42 -14.12 -8.38
N PHE A 190 -6.65 -13.19 -7.83
CA PHE A 190 -6.55 -11.84 -8.39
C PHE A 190 -5.74 -11.90 -9.69
N ASP A 191 -6.37 -11.49 -10.78
CA ASP A 191 -5.82 -11.55 -12.14
C ASP A 191 -5.24 -10.21 -12.60
N VAL A 192 -5.47 -9.13 -11.85
CA VAL A 192 -4.77 -7.85 -12.02
C VAL A 192 -4.21 -7.38 -10.67
N ILE A 193 -2.93 -7.04 -10.65
CA ILE A 193 -2.26 -6.47 -9.47
C ILE A 193 -1.72 -5.08 -9.82
N LEU A 194 -2.28 -4.06 -9.18
CA LEU A 194 -1.83 -2.68 -9.26
C LEU A 194 -0.87 -2.40 -8.11
N ILE A 195 0.36 -1.96 -8.40
CA ILE A 195 1.36 -1.61 -7.40
C ILE A 195 1.61 -0.10 -7.45
N GLU A 196 1.15 0.62 -6.43
CA GLU A 196 1.36 2.06 -6.31
C GLU A 196 2.69 2.35 -5.61
N THR A 197 3.50 3.27 -6.15
CA THR A 197 4.61 3.85 -5.40
C THR A 197 4.21 5.17 -4.75
N VAL A 198 4.47 5.31 -3.45
CA VAL A 198 4.29 6.58 -2.74
C VAL A 198 5.57 7.41 -2.88
N GLY A 199 5.54 8.43 -3.74
CA GLY A 199 6.57 9.49 -3.81
C GLY A 199 7.78 9.22 -4.72
N VAL A 200 8.64 10.25 -4.80
CA VAL A 200 9.87 10.31 -5.63
C VAL A 200 11.05 9.67 -4.89
N GLY A 201 11.64 8.60 -5.44
CA GLY A 201 12.67 7.84 -4.74
C GLY A 201 13.52 6.87 -5.58
N GLN A 202 13.96 5.78 -4.93
CA GLN A 202 14.61 4.60 -5.54
C GLN A 202 13.63 3.42 -5.65
N SER A 203 12.39 3.57 -5.21
CA SER A 203 11.38 2.53 -5.20
C SER A 203 10.92 2.16 -6.61
N GLU A 204 10.99 3.09 -7.56
CA GLU A 204 10.53 2.95 -8.93
C GLU A 204 11.29 1.87 -9.69
N ALA A 205 12.62 1.81 -9.56
CA ALA A 205 13.43 0.75 -10.16
C ALA A 205 13.08 -0.63 -9.60
N ILE A 206 12.74 -0.69 -8.30
CA ILE A 206 12.41 -1.94 -7.63
C ILE A 206 10.99 -2.38 -7.99
N VAL A 207 10.02 -1.45 -8.04
CA VAL A 207 8.69 -1.74 -8.58
C VAL A 207 8.79 -2.20 -10.03
N ARG A 208 9.58 -1.52 -10.85
CA ARG A 208 9.82 -1.93 -12.24
C ARG A 208 10.30 -3.37 -12.36
N SER A 209 11.18 -3.81 -11.45
CA SER A 209 11.74 -5.17 -11.45
C SER A 209 10.75 -6.29 -11.07
N MET A 210 9.53 -5.94 -10.64
CA MET A 210 8.53 -6.90 -10.17
C MET A 210 7.16 -6.77 -10.85
N VAL A 211 7.05 -5.91 -11.88
CA VAL A 211 5.82 -5.68 -12.66
C VAL A 211 6.05 -6.03 -14.13
N ASP A 212 4.96 -6.35 -14.81
CA ASP A 212 4.95 -6.62 -16.25
C ASP A 212 4.84 -5.33 -17.06
N PHE A 213 4.20 -4.31 -16.50
CA PHE A 213 4.03 -2.98 -17.11
C PHE A 213 4.26 -1.88 -16.08
N PHE A 214 5.08 -0.88 -16.39
CA PHE A 214 5.32 0.27 -15.53
C PHE A 214 4.77 1.57 -16.13
N MET A 215 3.76 2.13 -15.46
CA MET A 215 3.05 3.33 -15.85
C MET A 215 3.48 4.53 -15.01
N LEU A 216 3.65 5.67 -15.67
CA LEU A 216 3.95 6.94 -15.02
C LEU A 216 2.84 7.96 -15.26
N LEU A 217 2.24 8.46 -14.18
CA LEU A 217 1.27 9.55 -14.22
C LEU A 217 1.98 10.89 -14.08
N VAL A 218 1.63 11.81 -14.97
CA VAL A 218 2.19 13.16 -15.07
C VAL A 218 1.07 14.20 -15.19
N LEU A 219 1.37 15.45 -14.84
CA LEU A 219 0.46 16.58 -15.00
C LEU A 219 0.89 17.45 -16.18
N THR A 220 -0.01 18.32 -16.63
CA THR A 220 0.32 19.41 -17.53
C THR A 220 1.15 20.48 -16.83
N GLY A 221 1.98 21.22 -17.58
CA GLY A 221 2.75 22.33 -17.02
C GLY A 221 3.88 21.93 -16.07
N ALA A 222 4.16 20.63 -15.92
CA ALA A 222 5.25 20.07 -15.11
C ALA A 222 6.66 20.36 -15.68
N GLY A 223 6.85 21.45 -16.44
CA GLY A 223 8.09 21.74 -17.19
C GLY A 223 9.35 21.82 -16.32
N ASP A 224 9.23 22.37 -15.10
CA ASP A 224 10.32 22.39 -14.11
C ASP A 224 10.45 21.06 -13.36
N GLU A 225 9.33 20.36 -13.15
CA GLU A 225 9.33 19.00 -12.60
C GLU A 225 9.94 17.99 -13.59
N LEU A 226 9.96 18.28 -14.90
CA LEU A 226 10.64 17.47 -15.92
C LEU A 226 12.17 17.45 -15.73
N GLN A 227 12.75 18.52 -15.15
CA GLN A 227 14.14 18.52 -14.69
C GLN A 227 14.31 17.75 -13.37
N GLY A 228 13.28 17.69 -12.52
CA GLY A 228 13.27 16.92 -11.26
C GLY A 228 12.97 15.43 -11.42
N MET A 229 12.19 15.06 -12.43
CA MET A 229 11.92 13.69 -12.88
C MET A 229 13.19 13.20 -13.57
N LYS A 230 14.13 12.73 -12.76
CA LYS A 230 15.41 12.18 -13.18
C LYS A 230 15.24 11.37 -14.46
N LYS A 231 16.13 11.59 -15.44
CA LYS A 231 16.31 10.77 -16.64
C LYS A 231 16.07 9.27 -16.40
N GLY A 232 16.50 8.76 -15.23
CA GLY A 232 16.31 7.38 -14.81
C GLY A 232 14.87 6.87 -14.72
N ILE A 233 13.84 7.66 -14.37
CA ILE A 233 12.46 7.13 -14.30
C ILE A 233 11.88 6.91 -15.69
N LEU A 234 12.17 7.81 -16.64
CA LEU A 234 11.67 7.71 -18.02
C LEU A 234 12.29 6.52 -18.76
N GLU A 235 13.45 6.03 -18.32
CA GLU A 235 14.07 4.81 -18.84
C GLU A 235 13.39 3.52 -18.33
N LEU A 236 12.54 3.61 -17.31
CA LEU A 236 11.84 2.47 -16.70
C LEU A 236 10.41 2.28 -17.22
N VAL A 237 9.81 3.31 -17.83
CA VAL A 237 8.37 3.33 -18.14
C VAL A 237 8.03 2.62 -19.45
N ASP A 238 6.92 1.90 -19.42
CA ASP A 238 6.28 1.30 -20.59
C ASP A 238 5.15 2.19 -21.12
N GLY A 239 4.65 3.12 -20.30
CA GLY A 239 3.64 4.10 -20.71
C GLY A 239 3.58 5.31 -19.79
N ILE A 240 3.22 6.45 -20.37
CA ILE A 240 3.01 7.71 -19.65
C ILE A 240 1.55 8.12 -19.80
N VAL A 241 0.93 8.57 -18.72
CA VAL A 241 -0.45 9.07 -18.71
C VAL A 241 -0.45 10.51 -18.21
N VAL A 242 -0.78 11.44 -19.10
CA VAL A 242 -1.01 12.85 -18.77
C VAL A 242 -2.41 12.96 -18.19
N ASN A 243 -2.49 13.05 -16.87
CA ASN A 243 -3.75 13.07 -16.12
C ASN A 243 -4.35 14.50 -16.07
N LYS A 244 -5.63 14.59 -15.69
CA LYS A 244 -6.43 15.82 -15.62
C LYS A 244 -6.58 16.49 -16.98
N ALA A 245 -6.77 15.71 -18.04
CA ALA A 245 -7.01 16.22 -19.38
C ALA A 245 -8.49 16.60 -19.57
N ASP A 246 -9.00 17.50 -18.74
CA ASP A 246 -10.39 17.95 -18.70
C ASP A 246 -10.53 19.46 -18.90
N GLY A 247 -11.73 19.91 -19.31
CA GLY A 247 -12.06 21.33 -19.53
C GLY A 247 -11.02 22.10 -20.36
N ASP A 248 -10.59 23.24 -19.84
CA ASP A 248 -9.61 24.12 -20.49
C ASP A 248 -8.19 23.53 -20.53
N ASN A 249 -7.93 22.41 -19.82
CA ASN A 249 -6.62 21.78 -19.77
C ASN A 249 -6.39 20.77 -20.92
N VAL A 250 -7.43 20.39 -21.68
CA VAL A 250 -7.34 19.44 -22.81
C VAL A 250 -6.28 19.84 -23.85
N PRO A 251 -6.18 21.10 -24.31
CA PRO A 251 -5.17 21.50 -25.29
C PRO A 251 -3.75 21.36 -24.74
N LEU A 252 -3.54 21.72 -23.48
CA LEU A 252 -2.24 21.62 -22.83
C LEU A 252 -1.84 20.15 -22.60
N ALA A 253 -2.77 19.31 -22.18
CA ALA A 253 -2.55 17.87 -22.00
C ALA A 253 -2.16 17.19 -23.32
N THR A 254 -2.80 17.58 -24.42
CA THR A 254 -2.48 17.09 -25.77
C THR A 254 -1.07 17.50 -26.20
N ARG A 255 -0.65 18.73 -25.88
CA ARG A 255 0.72 19.20 -26.13
C ARG A 255 1.73 18.42 -25.29
N THR A 256 1.51 18.29 -23.99
CA THR A 256 2.37 17.52 -23.08
C THR A 256 2.50 16.06 -23.50
N LYS A 257 1.39 15.41 -23.91
CA LYS A 257 1.41 14.06 -24.51
C LYS A 257 2.34 13.98 -25.72
N SER A 258 2.30 14.98 -26.59
CA SER A 258 3.13 15.03 -27.79
C SER A 258 4.61 15.22 -27.45
N GLU A 259 4.92 16.03 -26.44
CA GLU A 259 6.28 16.23 -25.92
C GLU A 259 6.84 14.93 -25.33
N TYR A 260 6.09 14.21 -24.50
CA TYR A 260 6.52 12.91 -23.98
C TYR A 260 6.68 11.84 -25.05
N ASN A 261 5.81 11.78 -26.05
CA ASN A 261 5.97 10.84 -27.18
C ASN A 261 7.26 11.12 -27.96
N ARG A 262 7.67 12.39 -28.11
CA ARG A 262 8.97 12.74 -28.72
C ARG A 262 10.14 12.26 -27.86
N ILE A 263 10.06 12.46 -26.54
CA ILE A 263 11.11 12.00 -25.61
C ILE A 263 11.24 10.47 -25.65
N LEU A 264 10.12 9.75 -25.51
CA LEU A 264 10.09 8.29 -25.52
C LEU A 264 10.65 7.70 -26.83
N HIS A 265 10.48 8.39 -27.95
CA HIS A 265 11.06 7.97 -29.24
C HIS A 265 12.60 7.98 -29.25
N PHE A 266 13.24 8.83 -28.44
CA PHE A 266 14.71 8.90 -28.34
C PHE A 266 15.30 7.99 -27.25
N LEU A 267 14.46 7.40 -26.39
CA LEU A 267 14.88 6.50 -25.33
C LEU A 267 14.87 5.06 -25.82
N GLN A 268 15.76 4.24 -25.24
CA GLN A 268 15.66 2.80 -25.40
C GLN A 268 14.41 2.31 -24.64
N PRO A 269 13.59 1.46 -25.26
CA PRO A 269 12.44 0.86 -24.58
C PRO A 269 12.82 0.12 -23.31
N ALA A 270 12.09 0.38 -22.21
CA ALA A 270 12.26 -0.34 -20.95
C ALA A 270 11.95 -1.83 -21.08
N THR A 271 10.95 -2.17 -21.90
CA THR A 271 10.57 -3.55 -22.23
C THR A 271 10.93 -3.86 -23.68
N LYS A 272 11.69 -4.94 -23.90
CA LYS A 272 12.11 -5.36 -25.23
C LYS A 272 10.89 -5.60 -26.13
N GLY A 273 10.85 -4.92 -27.27
CA GLY A 273 9.75 -5.03 -28.23
C GLY A 273 8.51 -4.19 -27.90
N TRP A 274 8.54 -3.39 -26.83
CA TRP A 274 7.42 -2.52 -26.45
C TRP A 274 7.78 -1.05 -26.62
N ALA A 275 7.27 -0.40 -27.66
CA ALA A 275 7.46 1.04 -27.83
C ALA A 275 6.56 1.82 -26.86
N GLY A 276 7.15 2.44 -25.85
CA GLY A 276 6.43 3.26 -24.88
C GLY A 276 5.68 4.42 -25.56
N LYS A 277 4.49 4.73 -25.04
CA LYS A 277 3.64 5.82 -25.54
C LYS A 277 3.08 6.65 -24.41
N ALA A 278 2.83 7.92 -24.72
CA ALA A 278 2.09 8.83 -23.84
C ALA A 278 0.62 8.93 -24.27
N TYR A 279 -0.26 8.90 -23.27
CA TYR A 279 -1.71 9.01 -23.36
C TYR A 279 -2.22 10.19 -22.52
N THR A 280 -3.50 10.52 -22.67
CA THR A 280 -4.21 11.52 -21.85
C THR A 280 -5.41 10.85 -21.19
N CYS A 281 -5.71 11.22 -19.95
CA CYS A 281 -6.94 10.81 -19.27
C CYS A 281 -7.54 11.95 -18.44
#